data_AF-G0MMG4-F1
#
_entry.id   AF-G0MMG4-F1
#
_cell.length_a   1.000
_cell.length_b   1.000
_cell.length_c   1.000
_cell.angle_alpha   90.00
_cell.angle_beta   90.00
_cell.angle_gamma   90.00
#
_symmetry.space_group_name_H-M   'P 1'
#
loop_
_entity.id
_entity.type
_entity.pdbx_description
1 polymer ?
#
loop_
_entity_poly.entity_id
_entity_poly.type
_entity_poly.pdbx_seq_one_letter_code
_entity_poly.pdbx_strand_id
1 'polypeptide(L)'
;MDTYNNRPMSYESSKILLQYLEANTRFQLSNRIPSIRKMEKLVPMKLHTLKFSLFEFMINDTRYKLGTCRDYPTGVEVLYGHQNDNLKGGVQWDLDQYGFRNFSDGDVVTPGDLVIKDPFLAEPNPPDYEFLESTLRVFKWVSAKRSGQEMDPLDEHIQEGFLVYQNPEITNEFLQKTISELEATLAPFRCRRERTQRPFTTSIQLTVVSPGGEFQIWRKPTVHPVQNTIFKLYEAQKQLADRLFGNRADNVCVKNFEITSDHLHPLMIVRLPPSFQIKIESLTIRENAPTICNAIQDLVHESSYPLRKVEYKGRNRLTVHPTIAGARELHFVFYVFAGIQELLLFRNHNISITSTWETILSL
;
A
#
# COMPACT_ATOMS: atom_id res chain seq x y z
N MET A 1 23.53 -46.27 -13.97
CA MET A 1 22.53 -45.60 -13.12
C MET A 1 23.31 -44.91 -12.02
N ASP A 2 23.62 -43.63 -12.20
CA ASP A 2 24.37 -42.86 -11.21
C ASP A 2 23.49 -42.62 -9.98
N THR A 3 23.94 -43.15 -8.85
CA THR A 3 23.37 -42.88 -7.54
C THR A 3 23.70 -41.44 -7.16
N TYR A 4 22.75 -40.52 -7.38
CA TYR A 4 22.87 -39.15 -6.86
C TYR A 4 23.18 -39.22 -5.36
N ASN A 5 24.35 -38.69 -5.00
CA ASN A 5 24.85 -38.65 -3.64
C ASN A 5 24.00 -37.65 -2.83
N ASN A 6 22.84 -38.11 -2.33
CA ASN A 6 21.88 -37.33 -1.54
C ASN A 6 22.38 -37.13 -0.09
N ARG A 7 23.65 -36.72 0.10
CA ARG A 7 24.09 -36.28 1.42
C ARG A 7 23.47 -34.91 1.70
N PRO A 8 22.62 -34.77 2.74
CA PRO A 8 22.11 -33.47 3.12
C PRO A 8 23.27 -32.55 3.49
N MET A 9 23.17 -31.28 3.11
CA MET A 9 24.16 -30.27 3.47
C MET A 9 24.30 -30.20 4.99
N SER A 10 25.53 -30.03 5.49
CA SER A 10 25.76 -29.89 6.93
C SER A 10 25.02 -28.66 7.49
N TYR A 11 24.74 -28.68 8.80
CA TYR A 11 24.08 -27.56 9.49
C TYR A 11 24.86 -26.25 9.32
N GLU A 12 26.18 -26.28 9.53
CA GLU A 12 27.04 -25.10 9.42
C GLU A 12 27.14 -24.59 7.97
N SER A 13 27.28 -25.48 6.99
CA SER A 13 27.28 -25.09 5.58
C SER A 13 25.95 -24.44 5.16
N SER A 14 24.83 -24.98 5.64
CA SER A 14 23.49 -24.43 5.37
C SER A 14 23.31 -23.05 6.01
N LYS A 15 23.83 -22.87 7.23
CA LYS A 15 23.79 -21.60 7.97
C LYS A 15 24.57 -20.50 7.21
N ILE A 16 25.78 -20.84 6.74
CA ILE A 16 26.59 -19.93 5.92
C ILE A 16 25.87 -19.60 4.61
N LEU A 17 25.31 -20.60 3.92
CA LEU A 17 24.60 -20.38 2.66
C LEU A 17 23.41 -19.42 2.85
N LEU A 18 22.58 -19.65 3.87
CA LEU A 18 21.46 -18.76 4.20
C LEU A 18 21.91 -17.33 4.53
N GLN A 19 23.11 -17.15 5.09
CA GLN A 19 23.63 -15.82 5.42
C GLN A 19 23.95 -14.98 4.17
N TYR A 20 24.35 -15.63 3.07
CA TYR A 20 24.70 -14.97 1.82
C TYR A 20 23.58 -14.95 0.78
N LEU A 21 22.49 -15.70 1.02
CA LEU A 21 21.30 -15.63 0.16
C LEU A 21 20.54 -14.32 0.33
N GLU A 22 19.98 -13.85 -0.79
CA GLU A 22 19.06 -12.72 -0.82
C GLU A 22 17.81 -13.00 0.05
N ALA A 23 17.30 -11.96 0.72
CA ALA A 23 16.26 -12.06 1.75
C ALA A 23 14.96 -12.72 1.26
N ASN A 24 14.46 -12.31 0.10
CA ASN A 24 13.24 -12.87 -0.49
C ASN A 24 13.42 -14.32 -0.89
N THR A 25 14.62 -14.70 -1.36
CA THR A 25 14.99 -16.10 -1.59
C THR A 25 14.94 -16.92 -0.30
N ARG A 26 15.45 -16.37 0.81
CA ARG A 26 15.36 -17.02 2.13
C ARG A 26 13.91 -17.23 2.58
N PHE A 27 13.04 -16.24 2.40
CA PHE A 27 11.61 -16.38 2.74
C PHE A 27 10.95 -17.49 1.92
N GLN A 28 11.21 -17.56 0.62
CA GLN A 28 10.67 -18.60 -0.26
C GLN A 28 11.15 -20.00 0.15
N LEU A 29 12.44 -20.16 0.43
CA LEU A 29 13.01 -21.42 0.92
C LEU A 29 12.40 -21.84 2.26
N SER A 30 12.34 -20.92 3.23
CA SER A 30 11.75 -21.15 4.55
C SER A 30 10.28 -21.56 4.45
N ASN A 31 9.52 -20.93 3.54
CA ASN A 31 8.13 -21.29 3.32
C ASN A 31 7.98 -22.72 2.75
N ARG A 32 8.80 -23.09 1.76
CA ARG A 32 8.74 -24.38 1.06
C ARG A 32 9.39 -25.53 1.84
N ILE A 33 10.38 -25.26 2.68
CA ILE A 33 11.21 -26.28 3.35
C ILE A 33 11.12 -26.08 4.87
N PRO A 34 10.22 -26.82 5.57
CA PRO A 34 10.00 -26.66 7.00
C PRO A 34 11.25 -26.83 7.87
N SER A 35 12.17 -27.74 7.48
CA SER A 35 13.41 -28.00 8.23
C SER A 35 14.38 -26.82 8.27
N ILE A 36 14.29 -25.89 7.31
CA ILE A 36 15.16 -24.71 7.24
C ILE A 36 14.62 -23.55 8.08
N ARG A 37 13.31 -23.51 8.37
CA ARG A 37 12.63 -22.36 9.01
C ARG A 37 13.34 -21.86 10.27
N LYS A 38 13.67 -22.76 11.19
CA LYS A 38 14.33 -22.39 12.44
C LYS A 38 15.71 -21.79 12.17
N MET A 39 16.50 -22.41 11.30
CA MET A 39 17.83 -21.91 10.92
C MET A 39 17.74 -20.55 10.23
N GLU A 40 16.81 -20.36 9.30
CA GLU A 40 16.61 -19.09 8.60
C GLU A 40 16.34 -17.93 9.58
N LYS A 41 15.59 -18.19 10.66
CA LYS A 41 15.29 -17.20 11.69
C LYS A 41 16.46 -16.91 12.64
N LEU A 42 17.39 -17.86 12.81
CA LEU A 42 18.62 -17.70 13.59
C LEU A 42 19.71 -16.93 12.83
N VAL A 43 19.68 -16.97 11.50
CA VAL A 43 20.67 -16.28 10.67
C VAL A 43 20.30 -14.79 10.58
N PRO A 44 21.22 -13.85 10.90
CA PRO A 44 20.96 -12.42 10.81
C PRO A 44 20.39 -12.01 9.44
N MET A 45 19.44 -11.09 9.44
CA MET A 45 18.83 -10.57 8.21
C MET A 45 19.41 -9.20 7.89
N LYS A 46 19.90 -9.04 6.65
CA LYS A 46 20.42 -7.77 6.13
C LYS A 46 19.64 -7.40 4.88
N LEU A 47 19.00 -6.24 4.91
CA LEU A 47 18.20 -5.70 3.81
C LEU A 47 18.85 -4.44 3.26
N HIS A 48 18.81 -4.27 1.94
CA HIS A 48 19.16 -3.00 1.31
C HIS A 48 18.04 -1.98 1.52
N THR A 49 16.81 -2.36 1.23
CA THR A 49 15.64 -1.49 1.36
C THR A 49 14.55 -2.20 2.15
N LEU A 50 13.92 -1.49 3.08
CA LEU A 50 12.67 -1.90 3.69
C LEU A 50 11.72 -0.72 3.63
N LYS A 51 10.58 -0.91 2.97
CA LYS A 51 9.55 0.11 2.87
C LYS A 51 8.21 -0.41 3.35
N PHE A 52 7.55 0.38 4.19
CA PHE A 52 6.21 0.11 4.69
C PHE A 52 5.19 1.07 4.07
N SER A 53 4.08 0.53 3.59
CA SER A 53 2.89 1.28 3.20
C SER A 53 1.63 0.56 3.70
N LEU A 54 0.46 1.12 3.44
CA LEU A 54 -0.82 0.53 3.83
C LEU A 54 -0.99 -0.82 3.11
N PHE A 55 -1.09 -1.91 3.89
CA PHE A 55 -1.18 -3.30 3.38
C PHE A 55 -0.09 -3.71 2.37
N GLU A 56 1.07 -3.05 2.38
CA GLU A 56 2.19 -3.35 1.49
C GLU A 56 3.53 -3.31 2.21
N PHE A 57 4.39 -4.29 1.90
CA PHE A 57 5.80 -4.32 2.28
C PHE A 57 6.66 -4.36 1.02
N MET A 58 7.72 -3.57 0.97
CA MET A 58 8.75 -3.69 -0.06
C MET A 58 10.07 -4.05 0.60
N ILE A 59 10.63 -5.18 0.21
CA ILE A 59 11.86 -5.75 0.77
C ILE A 59 12.86 -5.88 -0.37
N ASN A 60 13.91 -5.08 -0.30
CA ASN A 60 14.78 -4.80 -1.45
C ASN A 60 13.89 -4.34 -2.62
N ASP A 61 13.92 -5.09 -3.73
CA ASP A 61 13.16 -4.79 -4.94
C ASP A 61 11.94 -5.73 -5.12
N THR A 62 11.53 -6.43 -4.06
CA THR A 62 10.35 -7.31 -4.07
C THR A 62 9.20 -6.68 -3.30
N ARG A 63 8.05 -6.54 -3.96
CA ARG A 63 6.83 -5.97 -3.39
C ARG A 63 5.89 -7.07 -2.92
N TYR A 64 5.41 -6.99 -1.68
CA TYR A 64 4.36 -7.81 -1.11
C TYR A 64 3.13 -6.95 -0.86
N LYS A 65 2.08 -7.11 -1.68
CA LYS A 65 0.85 -6.33 -1.58
C LYS A 65 -0.31 -7.23 -1.15
N LEU A 66 -1.08 -6.77 -0.18
CA LEU A 66 -2.35 -7.38 0.23
C LEU A 66 -3.52 -6.51 -0.23
N GLY A 67 -4.60 -7.14 -0.66
CA GLY A 67 -5.85 -6.46 -1.01
C GLY A 67 -7.05 -7.39 -0.96
N THR A 68 -8.24 -6.79 -0.85
CA THR A 68 -9.53 -7.47 -0.90
C THR A 68 -10.00 -7.52 -2.34
N CYS A 69 -10.16 -8.73 -2.87
CA CYS A 69 -10.73 -9.00 -4.18
C CYS A 69 -12.23 -9.28 -4.06
N ARG A 70 -12.98 -8.87 -5.08
CA ARG A 70 -14.42 -9.13 -5.22
C ARG A 70 -14.61 -10.36 -6.12
N ASP A 71 -15.11 -11.44 -5.55
CA ASP A 71 -15.31 -12.72 -6.24
C ASP A 71 -16.78 -12.85 -6.63
N TYR A 72 -17.08 -12.54 -7.89
CA TYR A 72 -18.40 -12.64 -8.48
C TYR A 72 -18.72 -14.08 -8.88
N PRO A 73 -19.98 -14.53 -8.76
CA PRO A 73 -20.41 -15.82 -9.29
C PRO A 73 -20.22 -15.91 -10.81
N THR A 74 -19.98 -17.12 -11.31
CA THR A 74 -19.87 -17.38 -12.76
C THR A 74 -21.13 -16.92 -13.49
N GLY A 75 -20.97 -16.17 -14.58
CA GLY A 75 -22.06 -15.66 -15.40
C GLY A 75 -22.66 -14.33 -14.94
N VAL A 76 -22.23 -13.80 -13.79
CA VAL A 76 -22.58 -12.44 -13.36
C VAL A 76 -21.59 -11.46 -13.99
N GLU A 77 -22.11 -10.41 -14.63
CA GLU A 77 -21.30 -9.34 -15.18
C GLU A 77 -20.54 -8.62 -14.05
N VAL A 78 -19.21 -8.55 -14.19
CA VAL A 78 -18.35 -7.85 -13.23
C VAL A 78 -18.15 -6.43 -13.70
N LEU A 79 -18.49 -5.45 -12.87
CA LEU A 79 -18.24 -4.03 -13.17
C LEU A 79 -16.76 -3.79 -13.45
N TYR A 80 -16.43 -3.09 -14.53
CA TYR A 80 -15.05 -2.87 -14.97
C TYR A 80 -14.15 -2.29 -13.86
N GLY A 81 -14.65 -1.35 -13.05
CA GLY A 81 -13.90 -0.81 -11.91
C GLY A 81 -13.47 -1.91 -10.92
N HIS A 82 -14.36 -2.86 -10.62
CA HIS A 82 -14.04 -4.00 -9.79
C HIS A 82 -13.06 -4.98 -10.44
N GLN A 83 -13.15 -5.17 -11.77
CA GLN A 83 -12.18 -5.98 -12.51
C GLN A 83 -10.78 -5.35 -12.42
N ASN A 84 -10.67 -4.04 -12.66
CA ASN A 84 -9.43 -3.29 -12.60
C ASN A 84 -8.80 -3.33 -11.19
N ASP A 85 -9.62 -3.15 -10.15
CA ASP A 85 -9.19 -3.30 -8.75
C ASP A 85 -8.60 -4.69 -8.51
N ASN A 86 -9.33 -5.76 -8.88
CA ASN A 86 -8.89 -7.14 -8.71
C ASN A 86 -7.59 -7.44 -9.49
N LEU A 87 -7.45 -6.92 -10.72
CA LEU A 87 -6.23 -7.04 -11.54
C LEU A 87 -5.03 -6.35 -10.88
N LYS A 88 -5.26 -5.25 -10.17
CA LYS A 88 -4.23 -4.50 -9.43
C LYS A 88 -3.92 -5.04 -8.03
N GLY A 89 -4.48 -6.20 -7.66
CA GLY A 89 -4.24 -6.80 -6.35
C GLY A 89 -5.40 -6.72 -5.35
N GLY A 90 -6.54 -6.16 -5.75
CA GLY A 90 -7.67 -5.85 -4.88
C GLY A 90 -7.55 -4.48 -4.23
N VAL A 91 -8.62 -4.06 -3.54
CA VAL A 91 -8.67 -2.81 -2.78
C VAL A 91 -7.99 -2.98 -1.41
N GLN A 92 -7.34 -1.93 -0.91
CA GLN A 92 -6.57 -1.98 0.34
C GLN A 92 -7.44 -1.70 1.58
N TRP A 93 -8.63 -2.31 1.63
CA TRP A 93 -9.55 -2.23 2.77
C TRP A 93 -10.54 -3.41 2.76
N ASP A 94 -11.14 -3.68 3.92
CA ASP A 94 -12.26 -4.61 4.02
C ASP A 94 -13.55 -3.97 3.48
N LEU A 95 -14.46 -4.79 2.94
CA LEU A 95 -15.74 -4.34 2.40
C LEU A 95 -16.90 -4.74 3.33
N ASP A 96 -17.83 -3.83 3.58
CA ASP A 96 -19.06 -4.07 4.34
C ASP A 96 -20.10 -4.89 3.55
N GLN A 97 -21.27 -5.15 4.14
CA GLN A 97 -22.33 -5.95 3.52
C GLN A 97 -22.90 -5.37 2.20
N TYR A 98 -22.74 -4.06 1.99
CA TYR A 98 -23.19 -3.36 0.78
C TYR A 98 -22.06 -3.18 -0.23
N GLY A 99 -20.80 -3.33 0.20
CA GLY A 99 -19.62 -3.13 -0.62
C GLY A 99 -18.91 -1.78 -0.42
N PHE A 100 -19.24 -1.04 0.64
CA PHE A 100 -18.46 0.14 1.06
C PHE A 100 -17.18 -0.28 1.79
N ARG A 101 -16.21 0.63 1.85
CA ARG A 101 -15.08 0.49 2.77
C ARG A 101 -15.58 0.34 4.20
N ASN A 102 -15.09 -0.68 4.89
CA ASN A 102 -15.27 -0.85 6.32
C ASN A 102 -14.08 -0.22 7.05
N PHE A 103 -14.36 0.70 7.98
CA PHE A 103 -13.36 1.46 8.74
C PHE A 103 -12.97 0.81 10.08
N SER A 104 -13.52 -0.37 10.40
CA SER A 104 -13.25 -1.08 11.67
C SER A 104 -11.79 -1.52 11.84
N ASP A 105 -10.99 -1.48 10.77
CA ASP A 105 -9.56 -1.80 10.83
C ASP A 105 -8.78 -0.77 11.66
N GLY A 106 -9.22 0.50 11.69
CA GLY A 106 -8.63 1.56 12.51
C GLY A 106 -8.85 1.38 14.01
N ASP A 107 -9.90 0.69 14.42
CA ASP A 107 -10.31 0.54 15.83
C ASP A 107 -9.51 -0.53 16.58
N VAL A 108 -8.83 -1.41 15.85
CA VAL A 108 -8.07 -2.52 16.42
C VAL A 108 -6.60 -2.20 16.31
N VAL A 109 -5.88 -2.07 17.43
CA VAL A 109 -4.42 -1.97 17.49
C VAL A 109 -3.89 -3.13 18.32
N THR A 110 -2.95 -3.88 17.77
CA THR A 110 -2.36 -5.06 18.41
C THR A 110 -0.89 -4.80 18.77
N PRO A 111 -0.30 -5.51 19.74
CA PRO A 111 1.11 -5.32 20.11
C PRO A 111 2.04 -5.45 18.91
N GLY A 112 2.97 -4.51 18.76
CA GLY A 112 3.90 -4.41 17.63
C GLY A 112 3.39 -3.58 16.46
N ASP A 113 2.10 -3.23 16.41
CA ASP A 113 1.57 -2.42 15.31
C ASP A 113 2.16 -1.00 15.35
N LEU A 114 2.57 -0.53 14.17
CA LEU A 114 3.09 0.81 13.97
C LEU A 114 1.96 1.72 13.51
N VAL A 115 1.57 2.66 14.38
CA VAL A 115 0.46 3.59 14.13
C VAL A 115 1.00 4.92 13.64
N ILE A 116 0.56 5.33 12.45
CA ILE A 116 0.93 6.59 11.81
C ILE A 116 -0.35 7.36 11.52
N LYS A 117 -0.51 8.49 12.19
CA LYS A 117 -1.66 9.38 12.03
C LYS A 117 -1.16 10.75 11.61
N ASP A 118 -1.53 11.18 10.40
CA ASP A 118 -1.22 12.54 9.96
C ASP A 118 -2.37 13.47 10.41
N PRO A 119 -2.12 14.42 11.33
CA PRO A 119 -3.17 15.31 11.83
C PRO A 119 -3.66 16.30 10.78
N PHE A 120 -2.94 16.47 9.66
CA PHE A 120 -3.31 17.39 8.58
C PHE A 120 -4.12 16.72 7.47
N LEU A 121 -4.21 15.38 7.48
CA LEU A 121 -5.10 14.66 6.57
C LEU A 121 -6.45 14.47 7.25
N ALA A 122 -7.51 14.95 6.60
CA ALA A 122 -8.88 14.59 6.95
C ALA A 122 -9.26 13.30 6.24
N GLU A 123 -10.20 12.53 6.82
CA GLU A 123 -10.88 11.52 6.03
C GLU A 123 -11.60 12.22 4.87
N PRO A 124 -11.39 11.79 3.61
CA PRO A 124 -12.13 12.37 2.51
C PRO A 124 -13.62 12.15 2.77
N ASN A 125 -14.42 13.20 2.62
CA ASN A 125 -15.87 13.07 2.67
C ASN A 125 -16.28 11.99 1.66
N PRO A 126 -17.17 11.06 2.04
CA PRO A 126 -17.69 10.10 1.08
C PRO A 126 -18.27 10.88 -0.10
N PRO A 127 -18.03 10.43 -1.35
CA PRO A 127 -18.54 11.13 -2.50
C PRO A 127 -20.06 11.22 -2.43
N ASP A 128 -20.59 12.40 -2.73
CA ASP A 128 -22.02 12.66 -2.70
C ASP A 128 -22.73 11.78 -3.74
N TYR A 129 -23.71 11.00 -3.27
CA TYR A 129 -24.46 10.07 -4.10
C TYR A 129 -25.20 10.81 -5.22
N GLU A 130 -25.82 11.96 -4.93
CA GLU A 130 -26.58 12.72 -5.93
C GLU A 130 -25.63 13.26 -7.01
N PHE A 131 -24.49 13.82 -6.60
CA PHE A 131 -23.45 14.28 -7.52
C PHE A 131 -22.92 13.15 -8.42
N LEU A 132 -22.63 11.98 -7.85
CA LEU A 132 -22.15 10.81 -8.61
C LEU A 132 -23.21 10.31 -9.59
N GLU A 133 -24.48 10.26 -9.17
CA GLU A 133 -25.58 9.83 -10.04
C GLU A 133 -25.80 10.83 -11.19
N SER A 134 -25.84 12.13 -10.91
CA SER A 134 -25.93 13.17 -11.94
C SER A 134 -24.77 13.13 -12.92
N THR A 135 -23.54 12.97 -12.42
CA THR A 135 -22.36 12.80 -13.27
C THR A 135 -22.50 11.58 -14.17
N LEU A 136 -22.89 10.41 -13.63
CA LEU A 136 -23.10 9.21 -14.43
C LEU A 136 -24.14 9.44 -15.55
N ARG A 137 -25.23 10.14 -15.25
CA ARG A 137 -26.26 10.47 -16.25
C ARG A 137 -25.71 11.32 -17.39
N VAL A 138 -24.90 12.33 -17.08
CA VAL A 138 -24.22 13.18 -18.07
C VAL A 138 -23.35 12.33 -19.00
N PHE A 139 -22.47 11.50 -18.45
CA PHE A 139 -21.56 10.68 -19.26
C PHE A 139 -22.32 9.65 -20.13
N LYS A 140 -23.39 9.02 -19.60
CA LYS A 140 -24.25 8.11 -20.39
C LYS A 140 -24.95 8.83 -21.54
N TRP A 141 -25.47 10.03 -21.32
CA TRP A 141 -26.09 10.84 -22.36
C TRP A 141 -25.09 11.20 -23.46
N VAL A 142 -23.88 11.64 -23.09
CA VAL A 142 -22.82 11.96 -24.08
C VAL A 142 -22.47 10.72 -24.92
N SER A 143 -22.33 9.56 -24.27
CA SER A 143 -22.05 8.31 -24.98
C SER A 143 -23.17 7.94 -25.95
N ALA A 144 -24.43 8.00 -25.53
CA ALA A 144 -25.59 7.69 -26.38
C ALA A 144 -25.68 8.65 -27.58
N LYS A 145 -25.50 9.95 -27.33
CA LYS A 145 -25.52 10.99 -28.36
C LYS A 145 -24.44 10.79 -29.41
N ARG A 146 -23.20 10.44 -29.01
CA ARG A 146 -22.10 10.12 -29.94
C ARG A 146 -22.36 8.84 -30.75
N SER A 147 -23.14 7.91 -30.21
CA SER A 147 -23.58 6.70 -30.91
C SER A 147 -24.82 6.91 -31.79
N GLY A 148 -25.36 8.14 -31.88
CA GLY A 148 -26.54 8.45 -32.69
C GLY A 148 -27.87 7.97 -32.08
N GLN A 149 -27.88 7.64 -30.79
CA GLN A 149 -29.11 7.29 -30.08
C GLN A 149 -29.85 8.55 -29.63
N GLU A 150 -31.17 8.57 -29.82
CA GLU A 150 -32.05 9.61 -29.29
C GLU A 150 -32.23 9.40 -27.78
N MET A 151 -31.97 10.45 -26.99
CA MET A 151 -32.20 10.49 -25.54
C MET A 151 -32.84 11.82 -25.20
N ASP A 152 -33.80 11.80 -24.27
CA ASP A 152 -34.40 13.01 -23.73
C ASP A 152 -33.30 13.94 -23.16
N PRO A 153 -33.38 15.26 -23.41
CA PRO A 153 -32.44 16.22 -22.83
C PRO A 153 -32.46 16.14 -21.30
N LEU A 154 -31.27 16.16 -20.69
CA LEU A 154 -31.09 16.25 -19.24
C LEU A 154 -31.52 17.65 -18.74
N ASP A 155 -32.81 17.91 -18.48
CA ASP A 155 -33.33 19.26 -18.17
C ASP A 155 -32.49 20.11 -17.20
N GLU A 156 -31.84 19.53 -16.18
CA GLU A 156 -31.00 20.25 -15.20
C GLU A 156 -29.48 20.23 -15.49
N HIS A 157 -28.98 19.34 -16.37
CA HIS A 157 -27.53 19.17 -16.63
C HIS A 157 -27.14 19.30 -18.12
N ILE A 158 -28.03 19.86 -18.95
CA ILE A 158 -27.82 20.05 -20.40
C ILE A 158 -26.46 20.70 -20.68
N GLN A 159 -26.11 21.76 -19.94
CA GLN A 159 -24.90 22.55 -20.19
C GLN A 159 -23.61 21.76 -19.93
N GLU A 160 -23.53 21.02 -18.82
CA GLU A 160 -22.37 20.17 -18.47
C GLU A 160 -22.17 19.05 -19.51
N GLY A 161 -23.26 18.40 -19.92
CA GLY A 161 -23.21 17.37 -20.95
C GLY A 161 -22.74 17.88 -22.30
N PHE A 162 -23.12 19.10 -22.70
CA PHE A 162 -22.60 19.71 -23.92
C PHE A 162 -21.11 20.03 -23.84
N LEU A 163 -20.61 20.51 -22.70
CA LEU A 163 -19.17 20.75 -22.50
C LEU A 163 -18.37 19.45 -22.65
N VAL A 164 -18.83 18.36 -22.03
CA VAL A 164 -18.19 17.04 -22.16
C VAL A 164 -18.29 16.51 -23.60
N TYR A 165 -19.44 16.66 -24.25
CA TYR A 165 -19.67 16.21 -25.63
C TYR A 165 -18.73 16.91 -26.63
N GLN A 166 -18.57 18.23 -26.50
CA GLN A 166 -17.78 19.06 -27.40
C GLN A 166 -16.27 18.98 -27.15
N ASN A 167 -15.83 18.45 -25.99
CA ASN A 167 -14.41 18.34 -25.67
C ASN A 167 -13.73 17.21 -26.50
N PRO A 168 -12.78 17.53 -27.39
CA PRO A 168 -12.09 16.55 -28.22
C PRO A 168 -11.10 15.66 -27.46
N GLU A 169 -10.65 16.07 -26.27
CA GLU A 169 -9.74 15.29 -25.41
C GLU A 169 -10.48 14.10 -24.76
N ILE A 170 -11.81 14.21 -24.61
CA ILE A 170 -12.65 13.17 -24.04
C ILE A 170 -12.98 12.15 -25.13
N THR A 171 -12.20 11.06 -25.18
CA THR A 171 -12.40 9.96 -26.12
C THR A 171 -13.59 9.06 -25.73
N ASN A 172 -14.10 8.26 -26.67
CA ASN A 172 -15.14 7.27 -26.37
C ASN A 172 -14.65 6.19 -25.40
N GLU A 173 -13.37 5.82 -25.46
CA GLU A 173 -12.76 4.89 -24.51
C GLU A 173 -12.76 5.48 -23.09
N PHE A 174 -12.35 6.75 -22.95
CA PHE A 174 -12.38 7.45 -21.67
C PHE A 174 -13.81 7.55 -21.11
N LEU A 175 -14.80 7.88 -21.95
CA LEU A 175 -16.21 7.91 -21.55
C LEU A 175 -16.66 6.55 -21.00
N GLN A 176 -16.43 5.47 -21.74
CA GLN A 176 -16.84 4.12 -21.33
C GLN A 176 -16.18 3.69 -20.03
N LYS A 177 -14.88 3.97 -19.88
CA LYS A 177 -14.14 3.72 -18.64
C LYS A 177 -14.72 4.51 -17.47
N THR A 178 -14.98 5.80 -17.65
CA THR A 178 -15.54 6.69 -16.62
C THR A 178 -16.94 6.25 -16.20
N ILE A 179 -17.82 5.92 -17.16
CA ILE A 179 -19.16 5.38 -16.89
C ILE A 179 -19.05 4.13 -16.02
N SER A 180 -18.16 3.20 -16.40
CA SER A 180 -18.01 1.94 -15.68
C SER A 180 -17.40 2.11 -14.28
N GLU A 181 -16.50 3.06 -14.09
CA GLU A 181 -15.92 3.42 -12.78
C GLU A 181 -16.98 4.08 -11.86
N LEU A 182 -17.81 4.97 -12.41
CA LEU A 182 -18.94 5.57 -11.71
C LEU A 182 -19.99 4.51 -11.32
N GLU A 183 -20.29 3.56 -12.20
CA GLU A 183 -21.19 2.44 -11.89
C GLU A 183 -20.67 1.57 -10.76
N ALA A 184 -19.37 1.23 -10.77
CA ALA A 184 -18.72 0.52 -9.68
C ALA A 184 -18.78 1.30 -8.36
N THR A 185 -18.56 2.61 -8.40
CA THR A 185 -18.63 3.49 -7.23
C THR A 185 -20.04 3.64 -6.67
N LEU A 186 -21.06 3.69 -7.53
CA LEU A 186 -22.47 3.80 -7.16
C LEU A 186 -23.10 2.48 -6.70
N ALA A 187 -22.52 1.33 -7.07
CA ALA A 187 -23.10 0.02 -6.77
C ALA A 187 -23.34 -0.21 -5.26
N PRO A 188 -22.42 0.12 -4.33
CA PRO A 188 -22.68 0.03 -2.90
C PRO A 188 -23.83 0.92 -2.41
N PHE A 189 -23.98 2.12 -2.96
CA PHE A 189 -25.07 3.03 -2.60
C PHE A 189 -26.43 2.48 -3.01
N ARG A 190 -26.53 1.90 -4.22
CA ARG A 190 -27.74 1.23 -4.70
C ARG A 190 -28.10 0.05 -3.81
N CYS A 191 -27.12 -0.79 -3.47
CA CYS A 191 -27.32 -1.91 -2.55
C CYS A 191 -27.85 -1.46 -1.18
N ARG A 192 -27.26 -0.40 -0.62
CA ARG A 192 -27.70 0.18 0.66
C ARG A 192 -29.12 0.74 0.59
N ARG A 193 -29.43 1.51 -0.45
CA ARG A 193 -30.75 2.13 -0.67
C ARG A 193 -31.85 1.09 -0.80
N GLU A 194 -31.58 0.03 -1.57
CA GLU A 194 -32.54 -1.04 -1.87
C GLU A 194 -32.54 -2.15 -0.81
N ARG A 195 -31.65 -2.06 0.19
CA ARG A 195 -31.44 -3.07 1.25
C ARG A 195 -31.13 -4.46 0.68
N THR A 196 -30.39 -4.50 -0.42
CA THR A 196 -29.94 -5.73 -1.08
C THR A 196 -28.51 -6.06 -0.67
N GLN A 197 -28.16 -7.35 -0.74
CA GLN A 197 -26.77 -7.79 -0.51
C GLN A 197 -25.93 -7.50 -1.76
N ARG A 198 -24.64 -7.22 -1.52
CA ARG A 198 -23.66 -7.12 -2.60
C ARG A 198 -23.63 -8.41 -3.46
N PRO A 199 -23.40 -8.30 -4.79
CA PRO A 199 -23.48 -9.44 -5.71
C PRO A 199 -22.21 -10.34 -5.72
N PHE A 200 -21.33 -10.21 -4.73
CA PHE A 200 -20.03 -10.87 -4.70
C PHE A 200 -19.64 -11.30 -3.28
N THR A 201 -18.79 -12.32 -3.22
CA THR A 201 -18.04 -12.65 -2.00
C THR A 201 -16.66 -11.97 -2.03
N THR A 202 -15.91 -12.07 -0.94
CA THR A 202 -14.60 -11.42 -0.83
C THR A 202 -13.50 -12.42 -0.51
N SER A 203 -12.34 -12.26 -1.13
CA SER A 203 -11.10 -12.95 -0.78
C SER A 203 -9.99 -11.95 -0.53
N ILE A 204 -9.04 -12.32 0.31
CA ILE A 204 -7.78 -11.59 0.48
C ILE A 204 -6.77 -12.17 -0.51
N GLN A 205 -6.22 -11.30 -1.34
CA GLN A 205 -5.16 -11.60 -2.28
C GLN A 205 -3.81 -11.11 -1.73
N LEU A 206 -2.82 -11.99 -1.74
CA LEU A 206 -1.40 -11.63 -1.64
C LEU A 206 -0.80 -11.64 -3.05
N THR A 207 -0.26 -10.50 -3.48
CA THR A 207 0.51 -10.36 -4.72
C THR A 207 1.96 -10.06 -4.37
N VAL A 208 2.85 -10.95 -4.80
CA VAL A 208 4.31 -10.77 -4.65
C VAL A 208 4.90 -10.48 -6.00
N VAL A 209 5.51 -9.31 -6.19
CA VAL A 209 6.15 -8.88 -7.44
C VAL A 209 7.65 -8.86 -7.26
N SER A 210 8.35 -9.70 -8.02
CA SER A 210 9.81 -9.80 -8.07
C SER A 210 10.42 -8.66 -8.91
N PRO A 211 11.74 -8.40 -8.80
CA PRO A 211 12.39 -7.30 -9.51
C PRO A 211 12.30 -7.43 -11.04
N GLY A 212 12.22 -8.66 -11.56
CA GLY A 212 12.05 -8.95 -12.99
C GLY A 212 10.62 -8.78 -13.52
N GLY A 213 9.68 -8.30 -12.70
CA GLY A 213 8.27 -8.13 -13.08
C GLY A 213 7.42 -9.40 -12.97
N GLU A 214 8.02 -10.55 -12.65
CA GLU A 214 7.29 -11.78 -12.33
C GLU A 214 6.44 -11.57 -11.08
N PHE A 215 5.19 -12.03 -11.10
CA PHE A 215 4.31 -11.96 -9.95
C PHE A 215 3.77 -13.33 -9.55
N GLN A 216 3.62 -13.53 -8.23
CA GLN A 216 2.99 -14.70 -7.63
C GLN A 216 1.76 -14.25 -6.87
N ILE A 217 0.65 -15.00 -7.02
CA ILE A 217 -0.64 -14.65 -6.43
C ILE A 217 -1.15 -15.80 -5.57
N TRP A 218 -1.57 -15.47 -4.36
CA TRP A 218 -2.33 -16.38 -3.50
C TRP A 218 -3.61 -15.69 -3.08
N ARG A 219 -4.71 -16.44 -3.04
CA ARG A 219 -6.01 -15.96 -2.57
C ARG A 219 -6.53 -16.84 -1.44
N LYS A 220 -7.17 -16.19 -0.47
CA LYS A 220 -7.85 -16.85 0.64
C LYS A 220 -9.24 -16.23 0.81
N PRO A 221 -10.34 -17.01 0.81
CA PRO A 221 -11.66 -16.47 1.13
C PRO A 221 -11.67 -15.78 2.49
N THR A 222 -12.39 -14.66 2.58
CA THR A 222 -12.52 -13.90 3.84
C THR A 222 -13.40 -14.62 4.85
N VAL A 223 -14.43 -15.32 4.41
CA VAL A 223 -15.32 -16.07 5.31
C VAL A 223 -14.73 -17.45 5.58
N HIS A 224 -14.55 -17.79 6.86
CA HIS A 224 -14.12 -19.13 7.26
C HIS A 224 -15.25 -20.14 6.99
N PRO A 225 -15.01 -21.21 6.21
CA PRO A 225 -16.07 -22.09 5.70
C PRO A 225 -16.82 -22.85 6.81
N VAL A 226 -16.20 -23.04 7.98
CA VAL A 226 -16.79 -23.80 9.10
C VAL A 226 -17.24 -22.92 10.26
N GLN A 227 -16.55 -21.79 10.50
CA GLN A 227 -16.76 -20.98 11.71
C GLN A 227 -17.63 -19.75 11.43
N ASN A 228 -17.88 -19.45 10.15
CA ASN A 228 -18.59 -18.25 9.69
C ASN A 228 -17.99 -16.94 10.25
N THR A 229 -16.71 -16.96 10.60
CA THR A 229 -15.94 -15.79 11.02
C THR A 229 -15.33 -15.10 9.82
N ILE A 230 -15.19 -13.78 9.88
CA ILE A 230 -14.60 -12.98 8.81
C ILE A 230 -13.12 -12.76 9.14
N PHE A 231 -12.24 -13.36 8.34
CA PHE A 231 -10.81 -13.10 8.33
C PHE A 231 -10.54 -11.76 7.65
N LYS A 232 -9.99 -10.82 8.42
CA LYS A 232 -9.81 -9.41 8.03
C LYS A 232 -8.47 -9.15 7.35
N LEU A 233 -8.42 -8.09 6.56
CA LEU A 233 -7.21 -7.72 5.81
C LEU A 233 -6.03 -7.41 6.75
N TYR A 234 -6.28 -6.79 7.90
CA TYR A 234 -5.25 -6.51 8.91
C TYR A 234 -4.69 -7.79 9.55
N GLU A 235 -5.50 -8.83 9.73
CA GLU A 235 -5.03 -10.12 10.24
C GLU A 235 -4.11 -10.79 9.22
N ALA A 236 -4.43 -10.67 7.92
CA ALA A 236 -3.56 -11.17 6.85
C ALA A 236 -2.22 -10.43 6.82
N GLN A 237 -2.21 -9.10 7.00
CA GLN A 237 -0.95 -8.34 7.08
C GLN A 237 -0.13 -8.75 8.30
N LYS A 238 -0.76 -8.93 9.47
CA LYS A 238 -0.09 -9.41 10.68
C LYS A 238 0.54 -10.79 10.45
N GLN A 239 -0.21 -11.74 9.89
CA GLN A 239 0.30 -13.07 9.58
C GLN A 239 1.45 -13.05 8.56
N LEU A 240 1.38 -12.17 7.56
CA LEU A 240 2.47 -11.98 6.59
C LEU A 240 3.72 -11.43 7.29
N ALA A 241 3.56 -10.38 8.10
CA ALA A 241 4.66 -9.77 8.83
C ALA A 241 5.30 -10.75 9.83
N ASP A 242 4.51 -11.56 10.53
CA ASP A 242 5.00 -12.63 11.41
C ASP A 242 5.83 -13.66 10.64
N ARG A 243 5.40 -14.05 9.42
CA ARG A 243 6.15 -14.96 8.57
C ARG A 243 7.47 -14.34 8.10
N LEU A 244 7.48 -13.08 7.68
CA LEU A 244 8.67 -12.40 7.16
C LEU A 244 9.66 -12.05 8.28
N PHE A 245 9.16 -11.49 9.38
CA PHE A 245 9.96 -10.79 10.38
C PHE A 245 9.87 -11.39 11.80
N GLY A 246 8.82 -12.12 12.12
CA GLY A 246 8.61 -12.69 13.45
C GLY A 246 9.63 -13.77 13.82
N ASN A 247 9.82 -13.97 15.12
CA ASN A 247 10.64 -15.02 15.73
C ASN A 247 12.12 -15.05 15.27
N ARG A 248 12.68 -13.90 14.91
CA ARG A 248 14.11 -13.79 14.58
C ARG A 248 14.95 -13.65 15.84
N ALA A 249 16.15 -14.23 15.83
CA ALA A 249 17.08 -14.16 16.95
C ALA A 249 17.73 -12.77 17.09
N ASP A 250 17.90 -12.07 15.97
CA ASP A 250 18.53 -10.75 15.89
C ASP A 250 17.60 -9.74 15.21
N ASN A 251 17.83 -8.46 15.52
CA ASN A 251 17.19 -7.34 14.85
C ASN A 251 17.54 -7.34 13.35
N VAL A 252 16.58 -6.95 12.51
CA VAL A 252 16.80 -6.86 11.06
C VAL A 252 17.64 -5.61 10.76
N CYS A 253 18.78 -5.78 10.12
CA CYS A 253 19.60 -4.66 9.68
C CYS A 253 19.13 -4.18 8.31
N VAL A 254 18.88 -2.88 8.16
CA VAL A 254 18.33 -2.26 6.95
C VAL A 254 19.21 -1.08 6.55
N LYS A 255 19.67 -1.01 5.30
CA LYS A 255 20.42 0.16 4.83
C LYS A 255 19.51 1.38 4.66
N ASN A 256 18.39 1.21 3.95
CA ASN A 256 17.43 2.28 3.67
C ASN A 256 16.04 1.89 4.16
N PHE A 257 15.52 2.63 5.14
CA PHE A 257 14.18 2.45 5.66
C PHE A 257 13.27 3.60 5.21
N GLU A 258 12.08 3.27 4.73
CA GLU A 258 11.08 4.23 4.29
C GLU A 258 9.71 3.81 4.83
N ILE A 259 8.93 4.79 5.25
CA ILE A 259 7.51 4.62 5.52
C ILE A 259 6.82 5.58 4.57
N THR A 260 5.82 5.09 3.86
CA THR A 260 4.97 5.96 3.05
C THR A 260 3.51 5.74 3.38
N SER A 261 2.79 6.80 3.69
CA SER A 261 1.34 6.78 3.60
C SER A 261 0.95 7.16 2.18
N ASP A 262 0.27 6.27 1.45
CA ASP A 262 -0.48 6.74 0.28
C ASP A 262 -1.45 7.81 0.79
N HIS A 263 -1.32 9.05 0.29
CA HIS A 263 -1.94 10.29 0.79
C HIS A 263 -3.49 10.30 0.88
N LEU A 264 -4.12 9.14 0.72
CA LEU A 264 -5.54 8.89 0.71
C LEU A 264 -6.10 8.51 2.09
N HIS A 265 -5.24 8.30 3.09
CA HIS A 265 -5.65 7.80 4.41
C HIS A 265 -5.02 8.59 5.56
N PRO A 266 -5.83 9.19 6.46
CA PRO A 266 -5.30 9.95 7.60
C PRO A 266 -4.74 9.06 8.72
N LEU A 267 -5.13 7.78 8.73
CA LEU A 267 -4.63 6.76 9.64
C LEU A 267 -4.06 5.59 8.83
N MET A 268 -2.79 5.27 9.08
CA MET A 268 -2.13 4.07 8.59
C MET A 268 -1.64 3.24 9.78
N ILE A 269 -2.04 1.97 9.82
CA ILE A 269 -1.54 1.02 10.82
C ILE A 269 -0.80 -0.09 10.09
N VAL A 270 0.52 -0.15 10.27
CA VAL A 270 1.34 -1.23 9.72
C VAL A 270 1.40 -2.36 10.74
N ARG A 271 0.85 -3.52 10.39
CA ARG A 271 0.76 -4.68 11.28
C ARG A 271 2.10 -5.42 11.35
N LEU A 272 2.80 -5.33 12.48
CA LEU A 272 4.14 -5.91 12.66
C LEU A 272 4.20 -6.81 13.91
N PRO A 273 5.12 -7.79 13.99
CA PRO A 273 5.23 -8.66 15.16
C PRO A 273 5.53 -7.87 16.46
N PRO A 274 5.05 -8.31 17.64
CA PRO A 274 5.19 -7.56 18.91
C PRO A 274 6.62 -7.17 19.32
N SER A 275 7.62 -7.97 18.95
CA SER A 275 9.03 -7.75 19.31
C SER A 275 9.88 -7.32 18.11
N PHE A 276 9.24 -6.83 17.05
CA PHE A 276 9.95 -6.48 15.83
C PHE A 276 10.72 -5.16 15.99
N GLN A 277 12.04 -5.25 15.90
CA GLN A 277 12.94 -4.11 15.87
C GLN A 277 13.90 -4.17 14.69
N ILE A 278 14.30 -3.00 14.22
CA ILE A 278 15.21 -2.84 13.10
C ILE A 278 16.42 -1.98 13.48
N LYS A 279 17.56 -2.25 12.85
CA LYS A 279 18.75 -1.39 12.87
C LYS A 279 18.86 -0.73 11.52
N ILE A 280 18.82 0.60 11.45
CA ILE A 280 18.80 1.32 10.17
C ILE A 280 20.03 2.20 9.98
N GLU A 281 20.49 2.35 8.74
CA GLU A 281 21.55 3.32 8.40
C GLU A 281 20.97 4.64 7.87
N SER A 282 19.93 4.55 7.05
CA SER A 282 19.29 5.68 6.38
C SER A 282 17.77 5.64 6.56
N LEU A 283 17.17 6.82 6.78
CA LEU A 283 15.73 7.01 6.85
C LEU A 283 15.27 7.96 5.75
N THR A 284 14.28 7.54 4.95
CA THR A 284 13.60 8.40 3.97
C THR A 284 12.24 8.81 4.51
N ILE A 285 11.94 10.12 4.47
CA ILE A 285 10.69 10.71 4.97
C ILE A 285 10.04 11.49 3.83
N ARG A 286 8.77 11.18 3.51
CA ARG A 286 7.98 11.91 2.50
C ARG A 286 6.86 12.75 3.12
N GLU A 287 6.40 12.33 4.28
CA GLU A 287 5.26 12.88 5.00
C GLU A 287 5.70 13.89 6.09
N ASN A 288 4.79 14.13 7.04
CA ASN A 288 5.09 14.87 8.25
C ASN A 288 6.24 14.20 9.05
N ALA A 289 7.39 14.86 9.06
CA ALA A 289 8.61 14.38 9.71
C ALA A 289 8.42 14.02 11.20
N PRO A 290 7.85 14.89 12.05
CA PRO A 290 7.54 14.54 13.43
C PRO A 290 6.67 13.28 13.57
N THR A 291 5.61 13.15 12.75
CA THR A 291 4.75 11.95 12.77
C THR A 291 5.55 10.67 12.51
N ILE A 292 6.38 10.66 11.46
CA ILE A 292 7.20 9.49 11.11
C ILE A 292 8.25 9.21 12.19
N CYS A 293 8.99 10.22 12.64
CA CYS A 293 10.04 10.02 13.63
C CYS A 293 9.50 9.52 14.98
N ASN A 294 8.34 10.03 15.42
CA ASN A 294 7.70 9.57 16.65
C ASN A 294 7.19 8.13 16.51
N ALA A 295 6.57 7.80 15.36
CA ALA A 295 6.05 6.46 15.14
C ALA A 295 7.16 5.38 15.19
N ILE A 296 8.34 5.67 14.66
CA ILE A 296 9.43 4.69 14.56
C ILE A 296 10.31 4.60 15.81
N GLN A 297 10.06 5.41 16.85
CA GLN A 297 10.93 5.53 18.01
C GLN A 297 11.16 4.18 18.72
N ASP A 298 10.10 3.37 18.88
CA ASP A 298 10.18 2.05 19.52
C ASP A 298 10.54 0.92 18.53
N LEU A 299 10.44 1.20 17.22
CA LEU A 299 10.76 0.26 16.15
C LEU A 299 12.27 0.23 15.84
N VAL A 300 12.92 1.40 15.89
CA VAL A 300 14.34 1.55 15.54
C VAL A 300 15.20 1.37 16.77
N HIS A 301 16.08 0.37 16.74
CA HIS A 301 17.00 0.08 17.82
C HIS A 301 18.00 1.24 18.05
N GLU A 302 18.31 1.53 19.31
CA GLU A 302 19.14 2.67 19.74
C GLU A 302 20.51 2.74 19.05
N SER A 303 21.10 1.59 18.72
CA SER A 303 22.39 1.50 18.02
C SER A 303 22.38 2.09 16.60
N SER A 304 21.20 2.43 16.07
CA SER A 304 21.07 3.12 14.78
C SER A 304 21.38 4.62 14.90
N TYR A 305 21.30 5.19 16.10
CA TYR A 305 21.46 6.61 16.32
C TYR A 305 22.90 6.99 16.70
N PRO A 306 23.42 8.15 16.25
CA PRO A 306 22.82 9.02 15.24
C PRO A 306 22.77 8.34 13.86
N LEU A 307 21.67 8.54 13.13
CA LEU A 307 21.49 7.96 11.80
C LEU A 307 22.61 8.42 10.86
N ARG A 308 23.09 7.55 9.97
CA ARG A 308 24.09 7.96 8.97
C ARG A 308 23.49 9.01 8.04
N LYS A 309 22.28 8.76 7.54
CA LYS A 309 21.62 9.63 6.56
C LYS A 309 20.14 9.78 6.87
N VAL A 310 19.63 11.01 6.73
CA VAL A 310 18.19 11.23 6.61
C VAL A 310 17.92 11.94 5.28
N GLU A 311 17.00 11.39 4.51
CA GLU A 311 16.55 11.96 3.25
C GLU A 311 15.10 12.43 3.37
N TYR A 312 14.87 13.74 3.23
CA TYR A 312 13.54 14.32 3.29
C TYR A 312 13.07 14.66 1.87
N LYS A 313 11.96 14.05 1.43
CA LYS A 313 11.32 14.21 0.12
C LYS A 313 9.88 14.71 0.26
N GLY A 314 9.67 15.75 1.07
CA GLY A 314 8.35 16.28 1.37
C GLY A 314 7.98 17.53 0.59
N ARG A 315 6.67 17.78 0.46
CA ARG A 315 6.10 19.04 -0.06
C ARG A 315 5.78 20.05 1.05
N ASN A 316 5.87 19.64 2.32
CA ASN A 316 5.43 20.41 3.48
C ASN A 316 6.60 21.12 4.18
N ARG A 317 6.26 22.05 5.09
CA ARG A 317 7.24 22.69 5.98
C ARG A 317 8.00 21.64 6.78
N LEU A 318 9.32 21.66 6.65
CA LEU A 318 10.21 20.84 7.44
C LEU A 318 10.17 21.29 8.90
N THR A 319 9.70 20.43 9.78
CA THR A 319 9.78 20.65 11.23
C THR A 319 11.05 19.99 11.76
N VAL A 320 11.85 20.73 12.53
CA VAL A 320 13.09 20.21 13.11
C VAL A 320 12.75 19.17 14.18
N HIS A 321 13.02 17.89 13.88
CA HIS A 321 12.93 16.79 14.83
C HIS A 321 14.32 16.34 15.28
N PRO A 322 14.57 15.99 16.56
CA PRO A 322 15.90 15.59 17.05
C PRO A 322 16.56 14.46 16.25
N THR A 323 15.77 13.47 15.84
CA THR A 323 16.24 12.36 14.96
C THR A 323 16.81 12.86 13.64
N ILE A 324 16.19 13.88 13.05
CA ILE A 324 16.64 14.48 11.79
C ILE A 324 17.85 15.35 12.07
N ALA A 325 17.75 16.26 13.03
CA ALA A 325 18.81 17.20 13.36
C ALA A 325 20.13 16.50 13.77
N GLY A 326 20.03 15.34 14.43
CA GLY A 326 21.17 14.54 14.86
C GLY A 326 21.76 13.61 13.80
N ALA A 327 21.17 13.49 12.60
CA ALA A 327 21.72 12.64 11.53
C ALA A 327 23.10 13.16 11.07
N ARG A 328 23.97 12.28 10.56
CA ARG A 328 25.31 12.69 10.09
C ARG A 328 25.28 13.37 8.72
N GLU A 329 24.33 12.98 7.88
CA GLU A 329 24.10 13.51 6.55
C GLU A 329 22.60 13.84 6.39
N LEU A 330 22.31 15.04 5.91
CA LEU A 330 20.95 15.49 5.63
C LEU A 330 20.79 15.79 4.15
N HIS A 331 19.83 15.12 3.52
CA HIS A 331 19.54 15.26 2.10
C HIS A 331 18.11 15.76 1.94
N PHE A 332 17.95 16.95 1.37
CA PHE A 332 16.64 17.53 1.10
C PHE A 332 16.34 17.48 -0.39
N VAL A 333 15.23 16.85 -0.75
CA VAL A 333 14.70 16.83 -2.11
C VAL A 333 13.40 17.61 -2.11
N PHE A 334 13.43 18.83 -2.67
CA PHE A 334 12.27 19.70 -2.71
C PHE A 334 11.59 19.68 -4.09
N TYR A 335 10.27 19.63 -4.07
CA TYR A 335 9.42 19.78 -5.25
C TYR A 335 9.07 21.26 -5.55
N VAL A 336 9.15 22.13 -4.55
CA VAL A 336 8.99 23.60 -4.64
C VAL A 336 9.94 24.23 -3.60
N PHE A 337 10.47 25.43 -3.84
CA PHE A 337 11.39 26.15 -2.92
C PHE A 337 10.85 26.48 -1.51
N ALA A 338 9.65 25.98 -1.15
CA ALA A 338 9.13 26.08 0.19
C ALA A 338 10.01 25.27 1.16
N GLY A 339 10.53 25.90 2.23
CA GLY A 339 11.29 25.21 3.27
C GLY A 339 12.77 25.59 3.42
N ILE A 340 13.31 26.48 2.56
CA ILE A 340 14.74 26.84 2.63
C ILE A 340 15.10 27.58 3.92
N GLN A 341 14.21 28.43 4.44
CA GLN A 341 14.49 29.18 5.68
C GLN A 341 14.62 28.24 6.88
N GLU A 342 13.85 27.16 6.90
CA GLU A 342 13.89 26.13 7.93
C GLU A 342 15.21 25.35 7.92
N LEU A 343 15.95 25.32 6.80
CA LEU A 343 17.30 24.75 6.74
C LEU A 343 18.29 25.52 7.62
N LEU A 344 18.07 26.83 7.82
CA LEU A 344 18.90 27.66 8.70
C LEU A 344 18.78 27.24 10.18
N LEU A 345 17.76 26.46 10.53
CA LEU A 345 17.56 25.95 11.89
C LEU A 345 18.42 24.72 12.18
N PHE A 346 18.98 24.07 11.16
CA PHE A 346 19.83 22.89 11.34
C PHE A 346 21.28 23.31 11.61
N ARG A 347 21.85 22.79 12.70
CA ARG A 347 23.29 22.93 13.01
C ARG A 347 24.16 21.92 12.24
N ASN A 348 23.59 21.20 11.28
CA ASN A 348 24.27 20.15 10.54
C ASN A 348 25.12 20.75 9.40
N HIS A 349 26.39 20.36 9.30
CA HIS A 349 27.31 20.88 8.30
C HIS A 349 27.34 20.08 6.99
N ASN A 350 26.72 18.89 6.97
CA ASN A 350 26.62 18.01 5.81
C ASN A 350 25.19 17.99 5.27
N ILE A 351 24.75 19.14 4.76
CA ILE A 351 23.44 19.31 4.12
C ILE A 351 23.63 19.32 2.61
N SER A 352 22.92 18.43 1.90
CA SER A 352 22.77 18.50 0.45
C SER A 352 21.32 18.79 0.07
N ILE A 353 21.14 19.61 -0.96
CA ILE A 353 19.82 20.03 -1.45
C ILE A 353 19.74 19.69 -2.93
N THR A 354 18.66 19.04 -3.32
CA THR A 354 18.35 18.74 -4.72
C THR A 354 16.94 19.24 -5.03
N SER A 355 16.79 19.94 -6.15
CA SER A 355 15.48 20.38 -6.66
C SER A 355 15.10 19.49 -7.83
N THR A 356 13.91 18.88 -7.78
CA THR A 356 13.36 18.11 -8.90
C THR A 356 12.29 18.95 -9.60
N TRP A 357 12.58 19.43 -10.81
CA TRP A 357 11.56 19.98 -11.71
C TRP A 357 10.79 18.82 -12.34
N GLU A 358 9.76 18.31 -11.67
CA GLU A 358 8.80 17.43 -12.35
C GLU A 358 7.67 18.29 -12.92
N THR A 359 7.61 18.34 -14.25
CA THR A 359 6.48 18.85 -15.02
C THR A 359 5.27 17.99 -14.68
N ILE A 360 4.39 18.46 -13.79
CA ILE A 360 3.06 17.85 -13.60
C ILE A 360 2.24 18.23 -14.83
N LEU A 361 2.35 17.44 -15.89
CA LEU A 361 1.32 17.35 -16.93
C LEU A 361 0.60 16.02 -16.71
N SER A 362 -0.46 16.10 -15.91
CA SER A 362 -1.58 15.16 -15.96
C SER A 362 -2.85 15.99 -15.80
N LEU A 363 -3.35 16.50 -16.92
CA LEU A 363 -4.76 16.84 -17.13
C LEU A 363 -5.32 15.80 -18.11
#